data_AF-A0A0A9CJE8-F1
#
_entry.id   AF-A0A0A9CJE8-F1
#
_cell.length_a   1.000
_cell.length_b   1.000
_cell.length_c   1.000
_cell.angle_alpha   90.00
_cell.angle_beta   90.00
_cell.angle_gamma   90.00
#
_symmetry.space_group_name_H-M   'P 1'
#
loop_
_entity.id
_entity.type
_entity.pdbx_description
1 polymer ?
#
loop_
_entity_poly.entity_id
_entity_poly.type
_entity_poly.pdbx_seq_one_letter_code
_entity_poly.pdbx_strand_id
1 'polypeptide(L)'
;MAYYGIASNLVIYLTDKLHQGTVEASNNVTNWSGTVFLTPLLGAYVADAYLGRYWTFVVGSAIYFMVIIIALVLLLLKQFLQRQVRLV
;
A
#
# COMPACT_ATOMS: atom_id res chain seq x y z
N MET A 1 -12.56 3.08 -5.28
CA MET A 1 -12.14 2.94 -6.69
C MET A 1 -10.65 2.65 -6.84
N ALA A 2 -9.75 3.46 -6.27
CA ALA A 2 -8.30 3.19 -6.35
C ALA A 2 -7.87 1.81 -5.80
N TYR A 3 -8.53 1.33 -4.73
CA TYR A 3 -8.28 0.00 -4.17
C TYR A 3 -8.38 -1.12 -5.20
N TYR A 4 -9.45 -1.16 -5.99
CA TYR A 4 -9.67 -2.22 -6.98
C TYR A 4 -8.64 -2.16 -8.11
N GLY A 5 -8.20 -0.96 -8.52
CA GLY A 5 -7.14 -0.79 -9.50
C GLY A 5 -5.78 -1.26 -9.02
N ILE A 6 -5.47 -1.11 -7.72
CA ILE A 6 -4.25 -1.67 -7.13
C ILE A 6 -4.38 -3.19 -7.02
N ALA A 7 -5.49 -3.69 -6.50
CA ALA A 7 -5.73 -5.11 -6.31
C ALA A 7 -5.62 -5.92 -7.61
N SER A 8 -6.18 -5.40 -8.71
CA SER A 8 -6.13 -6.08 -10.02
C SER A 8 -4.72 -6.14 -10.63
N ASN A 9 -3.89 -5.12 -10.38
CA ASN A 9 -2.55 -5.03 -10.96
C ASN A 9 -1.46 -5.62 -10.07
N LEU A 10 -1.75 -5.87 -8.78
CA LEU A 10 -0.74 -6.29 -7.80
C LEU A 10 -0.17 -7.68 -8.11
N VAL A 11 -1.00 -8.65 -8.54
CA VAL A 11 -0.52 -10.00 -8.91
C VAL A 11 0.47 -9.90 -10.07
N ILE A 12 0.10 -9.16 -11.12
CA ILE A 12 0.95 -8.96 -12.30
C ILE A 12 2.24 -8.25 -11.91
N TYR A 13 2.18 -7.25 -11.04
CA TYR A 13 3.37 -6.54 -10.56
C TYR A 13 4.33 -7.48 -9.79
N LEU A 14 3.80 -8.31 -8.90
CA LEU A 14 4.61 -9.25 -8.11
C LEU A 14 5.26 -10.32 -9.00
N THR A 15 4.55 -10.82 -10.01
CA THR A 15 5.08 -11.82 -10.94
C THR A 15 6.06 -11.22 -11.96
N ASP A 16 5.75 -10.07 -12.57
CA ASP A 16 6.53 -9.49 -13.68
C ASP A 16 7.68 -8.58 -13.21
N LYS A 17 7.49 -7.81 -12.14
CA LYS A 17 8.53 -6.87 -11.66
C LYS A 17 9.34 -7.41 -10.49
N LEU A 18 8.70 -8.19 -9.62
CA LEU A 18 9.37 -8.81 -8.47
C LEU A 18 9.81 -10.25 -8.73
N HIS A 19 9.51 -10.82 -9.89
CA HIS A 19 9.86 -12.20 -10.28
C HIS A 19 9.42 -13.26 -9.26
N GLN A 20 8.32 -13.03 -8.55
CA GLN A 20 7.73 -14.05 -7.65
C GLN A 20 7.02 -15.14 -8.45
N GLY A 21 7.08 -16.38 -7.98
CA GLY A 21 6.31 -17.48 -8.56
C GLY A 21 4.81 -17.20 -8.47
N THR A 22 4.02 -17.60 -9.48
CA THR A 22 2.58 -17.29 -9.59
C THR A 22 1.77 -17.69 -8.34
N VAL A 23 2.13 -18.81 -7.72
CA VAL A 23 1.50 -19.31 -6.49
C VAL A 23 1.83 -18.38 -5.31
N GLU A 24 3.09 -17.98 -5.16
CA GLU A 24 3.54 -17.10 -4.08
C GLU A 24 2.94 -15.69 -4.23
N ALA A 25 2.96 -15.14 -5.45
CA ALA A 25 2.35 -13.84 -5.74
C ALA A 25 0.85 -13.83 -5.41
N SER A 26 0.11 -14.87 -5.78
CA SER A 26 -1.33 -14.99 -5.49
C SER A 26 -1.62 -15.09 -3.99
N ASN A 27 -0.79 -15.85 -3.26
CA ASN A 27 -0.89 -15.93 -1.81
C ASN A 27 -0.61 -14.58 -1.15
N ASN A 28 0.40 -13.85 -1.64
CA ASN A 28 0.75 -12.54 -1.09
C ASN A 28 -0.35 -11.49 -1.35
N VAL A 29 -0.99 -11.50 -2.52
CA VAL A 29 -2.16 -10.63 -2.80
C VAL A 29 -3.35 -10.99 -1.92
N THR A 30 -3.59 -12.28 -1.68
CA THR A 30 -4.66 -12.73 -0.78
C THR A 30 -4.41 -12.28 0.66
N ASN A 31 -3.17 -12.40 1.14
CA ASN A 31 -2.77 -11.91 2.45
C ASN A 31 -2.93 -10.39 2.57
N TRP A 32 -2.53 -9.64 1.54
CA TRP A 32 -2.73 -8.18 1.50
C TRP A 32 -4.22 -7.80 1.55
N SER A 33 -5.07 -8.49 0.80
CA SER A 33 -6.53 -8.27 0.85
C SER A 33 -7.07 -8.56 2.27
N GLY A 34 -6.65 -9.68 2.86
CA GLY A 34 -7.02 -10.06 4.23
C GLY A 34 -6.63 -9.02 5.28
N THR A 35 -5.41 -8.46 5.21
CA THR A 35 -4.98 -7.44 6.16
C THR A 35 -5.74 -6.13 6.01
N VAL A 36 -6.12 -5.74 4.79
CA VAL A 36 -6.97 -4.55 4.55
C VAL A 36 -8.34 -4.70 5.20
N PHE A 37 -8.92 -5.91 5.21
CA PHE A 37 -10.19 -6.16 5.90
C PHE A 37 -10.06 -6.27 7.42
N LEU A 38 -8.93 -6.75 7.95
CA LEU A 38 -8.70 -6.88 9.39
C LEU A 38 -8.27 -5.57 10.06
N THR A 39 -7.59 -4.69 9.34
CA THR A 39 -7.07 -3.43 9.90
C THR A 39 -8.16 -2.51 10.50
N PRO A 40 -9.34 -2.33 9.86
CA PRO A 40 -10.44 -1.58 10.45
C PRO A 40 -10.97 -2.17 11.76
N LEU A 41 -10.94 -3.50 11.91
CA LEU A 41 -11.36 -4.16 13.14
C LEU A 41 -10.42 -3.80 14.30
N LEU A 42 -9.11 -3.83 14.07
CA LEU A 42 -8.11 -3.41 15.04
C LEU A 42 -8.22 -1.91 15.33
N GLY A 43 -8.40 -1.08 14.30
CA GLY A 43 -8.58 0.36 14.45
C GLY A 43 -9.83 0.73 15.26
N ALA A 44 -10.94 0.02 15.05
CA ALA A 44 -12.17 0.22 15.81
C ALA A 44 -11.98 -0.16 17.29
N TYR A 45 -11.36 -1.31 17.57
CA TYR A 45 -11.04 -1.70 18.95
C TYR A 45 -10.18 -0.65 19.66
N VAL A 46 -9.14 -0.14 19.01
CA VAL A 46 -8.27 0.90 19.56
C VAL A 46 -9.03 2.22 19.78
N ALA A 47 -9.94 2.57 18.87
CA ALA A 47 -10.78 3.76 19.00
C ALA A 47 -11.72 3.69 20.20
N ASP A 48 -12.33 2.52 20.43
CA ASP A 48 -13.33 2.33 21.49
C ASP A 48 -12.67 2.12 22.86
N ALA A 49 -11.48 1.50 22.91
CA ALA A 49 -10.82 1.15 24.17
C ALA A 49 -9.87 2.22 24.72
N TYR A 50 -9.19 3.03 23.87
CA TYR A 50 -8.08 3.87 24.33
C TYR A 50 -8.09 5.32 23.83
N LEU A 51 -8.29 5.55 22.53
CA LEU A 51 -7.99 6.84 21.90
C LEU A 51 -9.23 7.72 21.66
N GLY A 52 -10.41 7.12 21.63
CA GLY A 52 -11.62 7.78 21.15
C GLY A 52 -11.61 7.96 19.63
N ARG A 53 -12.81 8.14 19.08
CA ARG A 53 -13.07 8.12 17.63
C ARG A 53 -12.30 9.19 16.85
N TYR A 54 -12.09 10.38 17.45
CA TYR A 54 -11.40 11.50 16.80
C TYR A 54 -9.90 11.23 16.59
N TRP A 55 -9.19 10.80 17.64
CA TRP A 55 -7.75 10.58 17.56
C TRP A 55 -7.38 9.42 16.64
N THR A 56 -8.16 8.33 16.64
CA THR A 56 -7.94 7.22 15.70
C THR A 56 -8.08 7.67 14.25
N PHE A 57 -9.03 8.56 13.95
CA PHE A 57 -9.18 9.13 12.61
C PHE A 57 -7.99 10.02 12.22
N VAL A 58 -7.53 10.89 13.13
CA VAL A 58 -6.38 11.77 12.89
C VAL A 58 -5.10 10.96 12.67
N VAL A 59 -4.85 9.93 13.49
CA VAL A 59 -3.67 9.07 13.33
C VAL A 59 -3.75 8.26 12.04
N GLY A 60 -4.92 7.67 11.73
CA GLY A 60 -5.11 6.91 10.49
C GLY A 60 -4.92 7.76 9.23
N SER A 61 -5.43 8.99 9.23
CA SER A 61 -5.24 9.93 8.12
C SER A 61 -3.78 10.41 8.02
N ALA A 62 -3.10 10.68 9.13
CA ALA A 62 -1.68 11.04 9.13
C ALA A 62 -0.80 9.92 8.54
N ILE A 63 -1.06 8.66 8.92
CA ILE A 63 -0.37 7.49 8.36
C ILE A 63 -0.62 7.40 6.85
N TYR A 64 -1.87 7.57 6.41
CA TYR A 64 -2.22 7.50 4.99
C TYR A 64 -1.50 8.58 4.16
N PHE A 65 -1.47 9.82 4.65
CA PHE A 65 -0.73 10.90 3.99
C PHE A 65 0.77 10.61 3.92
N MET A 66 1.36 10.12 5.02
CA MET A 66 2.78 9.76 5.06
C MET A 66 3.11 8.70 4.00
N VAL A 67 2.30 7.65 3.89
CA VAL A 67 2.47 6.59 2.89
C VAL A 67 2.39 7.14 1.47
N ILE A 68 1.43 8.01 1.18
CA ILE A 68 1.30 8.62 -0.16
C ILE A 68 2.51 9.50 -0.49
N ILE A 69 2.97 10.32 0.46
CA ILE A 69 4.13 11.19 0.24
C ILE A 69 5.37 10.35 -0.06
N ILE A 70 5.62 9.30 0.73
CA ILE A 70 6.74 8.39 0.52
C ILE A 70 6.64 7.72 -0.86
N ALA A 71 5.47 7.18 -1.20
CA ALA A 71 5.25 6.55 -2.50
C ALA A 71 5.50 7.52 -3.67
N LEU A 72 5.02 8.75 -3.55
CA LEU A 72 5.20 9.80 -4.57
C LEU A 72 6.67 10.18 -4.73
N VAL A 73 7.41 10.34 -3.63
CA VAL A 73 8.86 10.63 -3.66
C VAL A 73 9.63 9.48 -4.30
N LEU A 74 9.30 8.23 -3.97
CA LEU A 74 9.95 7.05 -4.57
C LEU A 74 9.69 6.95 -6.08
N LEU A 75 8.47 7.24 -6.52
CA LEU A 75 8.12 7.27 -7.95
C LEU A 75 8.86 8.39 -8.68
N LEU A 76 8.94 9.58 -8.08
CA LEU A 76 9.69 10.71 -8.63
C LEU A 76 11.18 10.38 -8.77
N LEU A 77 11.77 9.77 -7.75
CA LEU A 77 13.17 9.36 -7.77
C LEU A 77 13.44 8.31 -8.85
N LYS A 78 12.57 7.28 -8.97
CA LYS A 78 12.66 6.31 -10.07
C LYS A 78 12.60 6.99 -11.43
N GLN A 79 11.68 7.93 -11.63
CA GLN A 79 11.53 8.65 -12.90
C GLN A 79 12.77 9.51 -13.21
N PHE A 80 13.36 10.15 -12.21
CA PHE A 80 14.58 10.94 -12.39
C PHE A 80 15.78 10.07 -12.78
N LEU A 81 16.00 8.95 -12.07
CA LEU A 81 17.09 8.01 -12.39
C LEU A 81 16.94 7.42 -13.80
N GLN A 82 15.72 7.02 -14.18
CA GLN A 82 15.44 6.51 -15.53
C GLN A 82 15.62 7.58 -16.62
N ARG A 83 15.33 8.85 -16.33
CA ARG A 83 15.58 9.97 -17.25
C ARG A 83 17.08 10.21 -17.49
N GLN A 84 17.91 10.13 -16.44
CA GLN A 84 19.36 10.31 -16.57
C GLN A 84 19.99 9.18 -17.41
N VAL A 85 19.62 7.92 -17.15
CA VAL A 85 20.13 6.74 -17.90
C VAL A 85 19.69 6.74 -19.37
N ARG A 86 18.54 7.34 -19.71
CA ARG A 86 18.06 7.43 -21.10
C ARG A 86 18.79 8.50 -21.92
N LEU A 87 19.43 9.48 -21.28
CA LEU A 87 20.08 10.62 -21.93
C LEU A 87 21.60 10.40 -22.17
N VAL A 88 22.15 9.25 -21.74
CA VAL A 88 23.53 8.80 -21.96
C VAL A 88 23.50 7.59 -22.89
#